data_AF-A0A973NN99-F1
#
_entry.id   AF-A0A973NN99-F1
#
_cell.length_a   1.000
_cell.length_b   1.000
_cell.length_c   1.000
_cell.angle_alpha   90.00
_cell.angle_beta   90.00
_cell.angle_gamma   90.00
#
_symmetry.space_group_name_H-M   'P 1'
#
loop_
_entity.id
_entity.type
_entity.pdbx_description
1 polymer ?
#
loop_
_entity_poly.entity_id
_entity_poly.type
_entity_poly.pdbx_seq_one_letter_code
_entity_poly.pdbx_strand_id
1 'polypeptide(L)'
;MNVRLALLASAGLFVAAPAFAQDANLAADAKAFGAREAVIEPHLSAEGTRVIYVTPGSGRKSIAVIGNMGSGQFAQVVGSGGNPDILRWCSFASANRVVCQITGNTTKSIADEPIGFTRLAALNYDGSNPKMLGQTDSFYDARIRQFDASVVDWLDGTGNKVLLQRDY
;
A
#
# COMPACT_ATOMS: atom_id res chain seq x y z
N MET A 1 55.79 45.59 25.45
CA MET A 1 56.34 46.13 24.20
C MET A 1 56.49 44.97 23.23
N ASN A 2 55.41 44.54 22.60
CA ASN A 2 54.92 44.97 21.28
C ASN A 2 55.49 44.11 20.16
N VAL A 3 54.82 42.99 19.84
CA VAL A 3 54.72 42.51 18.45
C VAL A 3 53.28 42.03 18.21
N ARG A 4 52.35 42.99 18.24
CA ARG A 4 51.12 42.89 17.45
C ARG A 4 51.50 43.40 16.06
N LEU A 5 51.70 42.52 15.09
CA LEU A 5 51.53 42.75 13.65
C LEU A 5 52.12 41.54 12.89
N ALA A 6 51.28 40.53 12.65
CA ALA A 6 51.48 39.57 11.56
C ALA A 6 50.11 39.01 11.16
N LEU A 7 49.17 39.92 10.93
CA LEU A 7 47.94 39.65 10.20
C LEU A 7 48.19 40.17 8.78
N LEU A 8 48.42 39.28 7.82
CA LEU A 8 48.18 39.48 6.38
C LEU A 8 48.67 38.23 5.62
N ALA A 9 47.81 37.75 4.72
CA ALA A 9 48.06 36.73 3.69
C ALA A 9 47.92 35.24 4.08
N SER A 10 46.70 34.83 4.43
CA SER A 10 46.22 33.46 4.14
C SER A 10 44.77 33.48 3.62
N ALA A 11 44.49 34.41 2.71
CA ALA A 11 43.34 34.34 1.80
C ALA A 11 43.84 33.75 0.48
N GLY A 12 43.75 32.43 0.32
CA GLY A 12 44.22 31.78 -0.89
C GLY A 12 43.79 30.32 -0.99
N LEU A 13 42.87 30.09 -1.93
CA LEU A 13 42.39 28.81 -2.47
C LEU A 13 41.38 28.03 -1.62
N PHE A 14 40.13 28.51 -1.63
CA PHE A 14 39.04 27.56 -1.87
C PHE A 14 39.18 27.05 -3.31
N VAL A 15 39.79 25.88 -3.48
CA VAL A 15 39.63 25.11 -4.72
C VAL A 15 38.17 24.68 -4.74
N ALA A 16 37.33 25.45 -5.43
CA ALA A 16 36.04 24.95 -5.87
C ALA A 16 36.34 23.79 -6.81
N ALA A 17 36.36 22.57 -6.28
CA ALA A 17 36.38 21.38 -7.11
C ALA A 17 35.18 21.52 -8.06
N PRO A 18 35.38 21.48 -9.39
CA PRO A 18 34.25 21.41 -10.29
C PRO A 18 33.46 20.17 -9.89
N ALA A 19 32.23 20.37 -9.44
CA ALA A 19 31.27 19.29 -9.33
C ALA A 19 31.02 18.84 -10.77
N PHE A 20 31.81 17.87 -11.24
CA PHE A 20 31.47 17.15 -12.46
C PHE A 20 30.10 16.53 -12.20
N ALA A 21 29.10 16.97 -12.98
CA ALA A 21 27.83 16.28 -13.05
C ALA A 21 28.17 14.80 -13.28
N GLN A 22 27.75 13.93 -12.36
CA GLN A 22 27.81 12.50 -12.59
C GLN A 22 27.10 12.27 -13.94
N ASP A 23 27.71 11.49 -14.84
CA ASP A 23 27.05 11.02 -16.05
C ASP A 23 25.82 10.20 -15.63
N ALA A 24 24.76 10.92 -15.32
CA ALA A 24 23.46 10.44 -15.00
C ALA A 24 22.92 9.87 -16.31
N ASN A 25 22.86 8.55 -16.39
CA ASN A 25 22.14 7.91 -17.46
C ASN A 25 20.67 8.29 -17.27
N LEU A 26 20.21 9.33 -17.98
CA LEU A 26 18.85 9.87 -17.87
C LEU A 26 17.78 8.78 -18.00
N ALA A 27 18.04 7.73 -18.78
CA ALA A 27 17.14 6.59 -18.88
C ALA A 27 17.10 5.72 -17.61
N ALA A 28 18.25 5.55 -16.94
CA ALA A 28 18.31 4.87 -15.64
C ALA A 28 17.59 5.68 -14.55
N ASP A 29 17.77 7.00 -14.53
CA ASP A 29 17.10 7.88 -13.59
C ASP A 29 15.59 7.93 -13.82
N ALA A 30 15.16 8.06 -15.08
CA ALA A 30 13.74 8.01 -15.44
C ALA A 30 13.11 6.67 -15.08
N LYS A 31 13.85 5.56 -15.25
CA LYS A 31 13.40 4.22 -14.83
C LYS A 31 13.28 4.10 -13.32
N ALA A 32 14.25 4.62 -12.56
CA ALA A 32 14.22 4.62 -11.10
C ALA A 32 13.09 5.49 -10.55
N PHE A 33 12.89 6.68 -11.13
CA PHE A 33 11.81 7.59 -10.76
C PHE A 33 10.42 7.04 -11.09
N GLY A 34 10.26 6.38 -12.24
CA GLY A 34 9.01 5.75 -12.66
C GLY A 34 8.72 4.39 -12.01
N ALA A 35 9.62 3.88 -11.17
CA ALA A 35 9.41 2.62 -10.48
C ALA A 35 8.27 2.76 -9.46
N ARG A 36 7.34 1.78 -9.46
CA ARG A 36 6.26 1.72 -8.46
C ARG A 36 6.85 1.41 -7.08
N GLU A 37 6.27 2.00 -6.05
CA GLU A 37 6.60 1.70 -4.65
C GLU A 37 6.52 0.19 -4.39
N ALA A 38 7.57 -0.38 -3.80
CA ALA A 38 7.72 -1.83 -3.67
C ALA A 38 6.82 -2.41 -2.56
N VAL A 39 6.54 -1.64 -1.51
CA VAL A 39 5.78 -2.05 -0.33
C VAL A 39 4.83 -0.92 0.05
N ILE A 40 3.54 -1.21 0.01
CA ILE A 40 2.47 -0.28 0.36
C ILE A 40 1.73 -0.87 1.56
N GLU A 41 1.46 -0.03 2.56
CA GLU A 41 0.66 -0.36 3.75
C GLU A 41 1.10 -1.69 4.42
N PRO A 42 2.32 -1.76 4.97
CA PRO A 42 2.74 -2.94 5.71
C PRO A 42 2.04 -3.01 7.07
N HIS A 43 1.47 -4.18 7.37
CA HIS A 43 0.81 -4.47 8.64
C HIS A 43 1.43 -5.69 9.31
N LEU A 44 1.66 -5.61 10.62
CA LEU A 44 2.15 -6.72 11.44
C LEU A 44 0.97 -7.42 12.11
N SER A 45 0.99 -8.76 12.20
CA SER A 45 0.03 -9.55 12.97
C SER A 45 0.12 -9.21 14.46
N ALA A 46 -0.96 -9.35 15.22
CA ALA A 46 -0.97 -9.05 16.67
C ALA A 46 0.11 -9.84 17.45
N GLU A 47 0.39 -11.07 17.04
CA GLU A 47 1.43 -11.93 17.64
C GLU A 47 2.86 -11.60 17.16
N GLY A 48 3.03 -10.67 16.23
CA GLY A 48 4.34 -10.26 15.70
C GLY A 48 5.04 -11.26 14.77
N THR A 49 4.40 -12.37 14.40
CA THR A 49 5.07 -13.45 13.63
C THR A 49 4.90 -13.32 12.12
N ARG A 50 3.98 -12.47 11.65
CA ARG A 50 3.70 -12.29 10.22
C ARG A 50 3.59 -10.82 9.86
N VAL A 51 4.07 -10.48 8.68
CA VAL A 51 3.84 -9.18 8.04
C VAL A 51 3.04 -9.38 6.77
N ILE A 52 2.08 -8.52 6.47
CA ILE A 52 1.37 -8.47 5.18
C ILE A 52 1.53 -7.08 4.59
N TYR A 53 1.70 -6.99 3.28
CA TYR A 53 1.79 -5.72 2.57
C TYR A 53 1.33 -5.88 1.12
N VAL A 54 1.03 -4.76 0.45
CA VAL A 54 0.71 -4.74 -0.97
C VAL A 54 1.94 -4.35 -1.79
N THR A 55 2.15 -5.03 -2.92
CA THR A 55 3.25 -4.79 -3.84
C THR A 55 2.77 -4.76 -5.29
N PRO A 56 3.46 -4.06 -6.20
CA PRO A 56 3.23 -4.13 -7.64
C PRO A 56 3.33 -5.57 -8.18
N GLY A 57 2.30 -6.01 -8.91
CA GLY A 57 2.38 -7.17 -9.78
C GLY A 57 2.76 -6.78 -11.22
N SER A 58 2.82 -7.76 -12.12
CA SER A 58 3.06 -7.53 -13.55
C SER A 58 2.04 -6.54 -14.13
N GLY A 59 2.50 -5.52 -14.87
CA GLY A 59 1.64 -4.52 -15.48
C GLY A 59 0.91 -3.67 -14.43
N ARG A 60 -0.43 -3.66 -14.50
CA ARG A 60 -1.31 -2.84 -13.62
C ARG A 60 -1.72 -3.56 -12.33
N LYS A 61 -1.29 -4.81 -12.14
CA LYS A 61 -1.71 -5.62 -10.99
C LYS A 61 -1.16 -5.09 -9.67
N SER A 62 -1.86 -5.39 -8.59
CA SER A 62 -1.39 -5.24 -7.21
C SER A 62 -1.62 -6.55 -6.47
N ILE A 63 -0.68 -6.92 -5.62
CA ILE A 63 -0.64 -8.24 -4.98
C ILE A 63 -0.39 -8.03 -3.49
N ALA A 64 -1.15 -8.71 -2.63
CA ALA A 64 -0.81 -8.82 -1.22
C ALA A 64 0.13 -10.01 -1.02
N VAL A 65 1.22 -9.75 -0.31
CA VAL A 65 2.23 -10.74 0.07
C VAL A 65 2.27 -10.83 1.57
N ILE A 66 2.33 -12.04 2.09
CA ILE A 66 2.54 -12.32 3.51
C ILE A 66 3.94 -12.91 3.73
N GLY A 67 4.65 -12.40 4.72
CA GLY A 67 5.94 -12.90 5.18
C GLY A 67 5.83 -13.53 6.57
N ASN A 68 6.52 -14.64 6.78
CA ASN A 68 6.73 -15.24 8.10
C ASN A 68 8.07 -14.77 8.68
N MET A 69 8.04 -14.17 9.86
CA MET A 69 9.22 -13.56 10.50
C MET A 69 10.19 -14.59 11.09
N GLY A 70 9.72 -15.80 11.38
CA GLY A 70 10.57 -16.89 11.88
C GLY A 70 11.31 -17.62 10.77
N SER A 71 10.66 -17.87 9.62
CA SER A 71 11.26 -18.61 8.50
C SER A 71 11.83 -17.73 7.39
N GLY A 72 11.49 -16.43 7.35
CA GLY A 72 11.86 -15.52 6.26
C GLY A 72 11.15 -15.82 4.94
N GLN A 73 10.16 -16.71 4.92
CA GLN A 73 9.43 -17.08 3.71
C GLN A 73 8.31 -16.09 3.42
N PHE A 74 8.13 -15.79 2.13
CA PHE A 74 7.06 -14.94 1.62
C PHE A 74 6.18 -15.73 0.65
N ALA A 75 4.88 -15.46 0.70
CA ALA A 75 3.89 -16.06 -0.20
C ALA A 75 2.87 -15.00 -0.63
N GLN A 76 2.38 -15.15 -1.86
CA GLN A 76 1.25 -14.36 -2.34
C GLN A 76 -0.04 -14.82 -1.65
N VAL A 77 -0.86 -13.87 -1.19
CA VAL A 77 -2.18 -14.12 -0.58
C VAL A 77 -3.29 -13.93 -1.61
N VAL A 78 -3.33 -12.77 -2.24
CA VAL A 78 -4.37 -12.38 -3.21
C VAL A 78 -3.82 -11.31 -4.13
N GLY A 79 -4.38 -11.17 -5.33
CA GLY A 79 -4.04 -10.10 -6.26
C GLY A 79 -5.25 -9.55 -6.99
N SER A 80 -5.15 -8.30 -7.42
CA SER A 80 -6.13 -7.63 -8.28
C SER A 80 -5.71 -7.69 -9.75
N GLY A 81 -6.69 -7.58 -10.65
CA GLY A 81 -6.46 -7.59 -12.10
C GLY A 81 -5.80 -6.30 -12.61
N GLY A 82 -5.98 -5.17 -11.91
CA GLY A 82 -5.51 -3.85 -12.33
C GLY A 82 -6.41 -3.18 -13.38
N ASN A 83 -7.51 -3.84 -13.75
CA ASN A 83 -8.51 -3.37 -14.69
C ASN A 83 -9.88 -4.06 -14.41
N PRO A 84 -10.81 -3.42 -13.71
CA PRO A 84 -10.73 -2.06 -13.16
C PRO A 84 -10.16 -2.00 -11.74
N ASP A 85 -9.89 -3.13 -11.11
CA ASP A 85 -9.68 -3.27 -9.67
C ASP A 85 -8.22 -3.15 -9.22
N ILE A 86 -8.01 -2.49 -8.09
CA ILE A 86 -6.73 -2.28 -7.44
C ILE A 86 -6.88 -2.68 -5.97
N LEU A 87 -5.97 -3.53 -5.50
CA LEU A 87 -5.82 -3.87 -4.09
C LEU A 87 -5.08 -2.72 -3.40
N ARG A 88 -5.70 -2.11 -2.39
CA ARG A 88 -5.16 -0.92 -1.71
C ARG A 88 -4.33 -1.27 -0.50
N TRP A 89 -4.87 -2.11 0.37
CA TRP A 89 -4.22 -2.57 1.58
C TRP A 89 -4.82 -3.91 2.01
N CYS A 90 -4.09 -4.64 2.86
CA CYS A 90 -4.57 -5.80 3.58
C CYS A 90 -4.05 -5.74 5.02
N SER A 91 -4.88 -6.04 6.01
CA SER A 91 -4.47 -6.04 7.42
C SER A 91 -5.09 -7.22 8.16
N PHE A 92 -4.48 -7.61 9.28
CA PHE A 92 -4.88 -8.77 10.06
C PHE A 92 -6.12 -8.47 10.91
N ALA A 93 -7.18 -9.27 10.71
CA ALA A 93 -8.28 -9.38 11.67
C ALA A 93 -8.00 -10.45 12.74
N SER A 94 -7.11 -11.39 12.43
CA SER A 94 -6.52 -12.35 13.37
C SER A 94 -5.22 -12.93 12.82
N ALA A 95 -4.55 -13.77 13.61
CA ALA A 95 -3.44 -14.61 13.16
C ALA A 95 -3.76 -15.45 11.90
N ASN A 96 -5.03 -15.81 11.67
CA ASN A 96 -5.45 -16.67 10.57
C ASN A 96 -6.26 -15.96 9.48
N ARG A 97 -6.65 -14.69 9.68
CA ARG A 97 -7.59 -13.97 8.82
C ARG A 97 -7.12 -12.56 8.52
N VAL A 98 -7.17 -12.20 7.26
CA VAL A 98 -6.85 -10.86 6.77
C VAL A 98 -8.09 -10.23 6.14
N VAL A 99 -8.16 -8.91 6.20
CA VAL A 99 -9.16 -8.08 5.51
C VAL A 99 -8.41 -7.21 4.52
N CYS A 100 -8.87 -7.20 3.28
CA CYS A 100 -8.30 -6.43 2.20
C CYS A 100 -9.30 -5.43 1.64
N GLN A 101 -8.83 -4.24 1.29
CA GLN A 101 -9.59 -3.24 0.56
C GLN A 101 -9.27 -3.29 -0.92
N ILE A 102 -10.33 -3.31 -1.72
CA ILE A 102 -10.27 -3.30 -3.18
C ILE A 102 -11.04 -2.06 -3.64
N THR A 103 -10.45 -1.32 -4.56
CA THR A 103 -11.12 -0.19 -5.24
C THR A 103 -11.12 -0.44 -6.74
N GLY A 104 -12.10 0.10 -7.46
CA GLY A 104 -12.07 0.07 -8.93
C GLY A 104 -13.06 1.05 -9.53
N ASN A 105 -13.06 1.14 -10.86
CA ASN A 105 -14.02 1.94 -11.61
C ASN A 105 -14.86 1.04 -12.52
N THR A 106 -16.18 1.02 -12.38
CA THR A 106 -17.04 0.37 -13.38
C THR A 106 -17.28 1.33 -14.55
N THR A 107 -17.11 0.83 -15.77
CA THR A 107 -17.44 1.56 -17.02
C THR A 107 -18.86 1.26 -17.48
N LYS A 108 -19.63 0.45 -16.74
CA LYS A 108 -21.05 0.21 -16.97
C LYS A 108 -21.84 0.98 -15.91
N SER A 109 -22.24 2.19 -16.24
CA SER A 109 -22.81 3.16 -15.30
C SER A 109 -23.92 4.00 -15.95
N ILE A 110 -24.55 4.85 -15.15
CA ILE A 110 -25.46 5.88 -15.62
C ILE A 110 -24.67 6.85 -16.52
N ALA A 111 -25.17 7.08 -17.74
CA ALA A 111 -24.61 8.05 -18.70
C ALA A 111 -23.16 7.79 -19.17
N ASP A 112 -22.69 6.53 -19.17
CA ASP A 112 -21.35 6.13 -19.65
C ASP A 112 -20.16 6.75 -18.88
N GLU A 113 -20.40 7.33 -17.69
CA GLU A 113 -19.35 7.91 -16.85
C GLU A 113 -18.76 6.91 -15.86
N PRO A 114 -17.43 6.73 -15.74
CA PRO A 114 -16.86 5.78 -14.80
C PRO A 114 -17.31 6.01 -13.36
N ILE A 115 -17.87 4.97 -12.73
CA ILE A 115 -18.30 5.03 -11.32
C ILE A 115 -17.29 4.27 -10.46
N GLY A 116 -16.72 4.95 -9.46
CA GLY A 116 -15.80 4.33 -8.51
C GLY A 116 -16.52 3.42 -7.54
N PHE A 117 -15.83 2.39 -7.06
CA PHE A 117 -16.32 1.56 -5.96
C PHE A 117 -15.19 1.16 -5.01
N THR A 118 -15.57 0.85 -3.78
CA THR A 118 -14.73 0.26 -2.74
C THR A 118 -15.43 -0.97 -2.17
N ARG A 119 -14.68 -2.06 -2.01
CA ARG A 119 -15.10 -3.31 -1.38
C ARG A 119 -14.12 -3.71 -0.29
N LEU A 120 -14.64 -4.34 0.75
CA LEU A 120 -13.83 -5.03 1.76
C LEU A 120 -14.04 -6.53 1.62
N ALA A 121 -12.95 -7.30 1.62
CA ALA A 121 -13.01 -8.76 1.59
C ALA A 121 -12.14 -9.35 2.71
N ALA A 122 -12.71 -10.25 3.49
CA ALA A 122 -11.98 -11.07 4.43
C ALA A 122 -11.62 -12.41 3.80
N LEU A 123 -10.40 -12.89 4.03
CA LEU A 123 -9.91 -14.18 3.56
C LEU A 123 -8.89 -14.72 4.56
N ASN A 124 -8.61 -16.01 4.49
CA ASN A 124 -7.52 -16.59 5.27
C ASN A 124 -6.19 -16.03 4.76
N TYR A 125 -5.15 -16.05 5.59
CA TYR A 125 -3.83 -15.52 5.22
C TYR A 125 -3.17 -16.27 4.04
N ASP A 126 -3.66 -17.46 3.71
CA ASP A 126 -3.24 -18.26 2.55
C ASP A 126 -4.06 -17.97 1.28
N GLY A 127 -4.98 -17.00 1.34
CA GLY A 127 -5.85 -16.63 0.23
C GLY A 127 -7.19 -17.39 0.19
N SER A 128 -7.36 -18.42 1.03
CA SER A 128 -8.54 -19.29 1.00
C SER A 128 -9.76 -18.68 1.71
N ASN A 129 -10.93 -19.27 1.44
CA ASN A 129 -12.21 -18.92 2.08
C ASN A 129 -12.55 -17.40 2.02
N PRO A 130 -12.57 -16.77 0.83
CA PRO A 130 -12.89 -15.35 0.70
C PRO A 130 -14.36 -15.07 1.05
N LYS A 131 -14.60 -13.94 1.72
CA LYS A 131 -15.93 -13.44 2.10
C LYS A 131 -15.95 -11.93 1.98
N MET A 132 -16.86 -11.37 1.18
CA MET A 132 -17.07 -9.92 1.18
C MET A 132 -17.64 -9.46 2.52
N LEU A 133 -17.17 -8.30 2.98
CA LEU A 133 -17.61 -7.64 4.20
C LEU A 133 -18.54 -6.48 3.84
N GLY A 134 -19.34 -6.05 4.81
CA GLY A 134 -20.39 -5.04 4.62
C GLY A 134 -21.76 -5.67 4.42
N GLN A 135 -22.70 -4.89 3.88
CA GLN A 135 -24.05 -5.38 3.59
C GLN A 135 -24.09 -6.28 2.35
N THR A 136 -25.20 -6.96 2.11
CA THR A 136 -25.47 -7.60 0.81
C THR A 136 -26.34 -6.65 0.00
N ASP A 137 -26.11 -6.58 -1.31
CA ASP A 137 -26.90 -5.71 -2.19
C ASP A 137 -28.38 -6.08 -2.13
N SER A 138 -29.24 -5.07 -2.18
CA SER A 138 -30.69 -5.23 -2.17
C SER A 138 -31.34 -4.42 -3.29
N PHE A 139 -32.43 -4.95 -3.83
CA PHE A 139 -33.27 -4.20 -4.78
C PHE A 139 -33.86 -2.92 -4.16
N TYR A 140 -33.95 -2.87 -2.84
CA TYR A 140 -34.51 -1.74 -2.09
C TYR A 140 -33.45 -0.73 -1.66
N ASP A 141 -32.21 -0.85 -2.11
CA ASP A 141 -31.15 0.10 -1.77
C ASP A 141 -31.47 1.49 -2.33
N ALA A 142 -31.36 2.52 -1.49
CA ALA A 142 -31.74 3.89 -1.86
C ALA A 142 -30.78 4.55 -2.88
N ARG A 143 -29.59 3.97 -3.07
CA ARG A 143 -28.53 4.50 -3.92
C ARG A 143 -27.65 3.39 -4.51
N ILE A 144 -26.93 3.72 -5.57
CA ILE A 144 -25.89 2.83 -6.12
C ILE A 144 -24.81 2.63 -5.05
N ARG A 145 -24.52 1.36 -4.77
CA ARG A 145 -23.55 0.98 -3.75
C ARG A 145 -22.11 1.06 -4.24
N GLN A 146 -21.54 2.25 -4.12
CA GLN A 146 -20.12 2.51 -4.38
C GLN A 146 -19.21 2.20 -3.18
N PHE A 147 -19.78 2.09 -1.98
CA PHE A 147 -19.02 1.87 -0.76
C PHE A 147 -19.74 0.82 0.10
N ASP A 148 -18.97 -0.08 0.73
CA ASP A 148 -19.54 -1.15 1.57
C ASP A 148 -19.51 -0.79 3.04
N ALA A 149 -18.31 -0.46 3.52
CA ALA A 149 -17.97 -0.24 4.91
C ALA A 149 -16.50 0.22 4.99
N SER A 150 -16.13 0.77 6.14
CA SER A 150 -14.75 0.97 6.59
C SER A 150 -14.51 0.17 7.87
N VAL A 151 -13.27 -0.28 8.08
CA VAL A 151 -12.87 -0.83 9.39
C VAL A 151 -12.68 0.34 10.35
N VAL A 152 -13.41 0.33 11.46
CA VAL A 152 -13.32 1.33 12.53
C VAL A 152 -12.32 0.88 13.59
N ASP A 153 -12.33 -0.42 13.92
CA ASP A 153 -11.45 -0.99 14.94
C ASP A 153 -11.11 -2.45 14.60
N TRP A 154 -9.84 -2.81 14.79
CA TRP A 154 -9.31 -4.16 14.64
C TRP A 154 -9.44 -5.00 15.93
N LEU A 155 -9.98 -4.40 16.99
CA LEU A 155 -10.10 -4.97 18.33
C LEU A 155 -8.72 -5.40 18.84
N ASP A 156 -8.59 -6.61 19.38
CA ASP A 156 -7.32 -7.17 19.82
C ASP A 156 -6.54 -7.90 18.71
N GLY A 157 -7.10 -7.99 17.50
CA GLY A 157 -6.48 -8.74 16.39
C GLY A 157 -6.36 -10.25 16.65
N THR A 158 -7.22 -10.85 17.46
CA THR A 158 -7.21 -12.30 17.74
C THR A 158 -8.54 -13.00 17.42
N GLY A 159 -9.66 -12.27 17.49
CA GLY A 159 -11.01 -12.85 17.51
C GLY A 159 -11.67 -13.16 16.16
N ASN A 160 -10.98 -13.04 15.01
CA ASN A 160 -11.60 -13.07 13.67
C ASN A 160 -12.75 -12.04 13.51
N LYS A 161 -12.66 -10.93 14.23
CA LYS A 161 -13.70 -9.91 14.31
C LYS A 161 -13.06 -8.54 14.12
N VAL A 162 -13.80 -7.67 13.47
CA VAL A 162 -13.46 -6.26 13.32
C VAL A 162 -14.74 -5.46 13.52
N LEU A 163 -14.62 -4.25 14.05
CA LEU A 163 -15.71 -3.29 14.06
C LEU A 163 -15.77 -2.61 12.70
N LEU A 164 -16.92 -2.70 12.03
CA LEU A 164 -17.15 -2.06 10.74
C LEU A 164 -18.13 -0.91 10.87
N GLN A 165 -17.87 0.18 10.16
CA GLN A 165 -18.89 1.18 9.86
C GLN A 165 -19.98 0.52 9.01
N ARG A 166 -21.24 0.79 9.36
CA ARG A 166 -22.38 0.38 8.55
C ARG A 166 -22.74 1.47 7.54
N ASP A 167 -22.89 1.09 6.28
CA ASP A 167 -23.47 1.94 5.24
C ASP A 167 -24.99 1.66 5.14
N TYR A 168 -25.80 2.71 4.98
CA TYR A 168 -27.26 2.66 4.86
C TYR A 168 -27.73 3.27 3.54
#